data_AF-A0A0P8CDN2-F1
#
_entry.id   AF-A0A0P8CDN2-F1
#
_cell.length_a   1.000
_cell.length_b   1.000
_cell.length_c   1.000
_cell.angle_alpha   90.00
_cell.angle_beta   90.00
_cell.angle_gamma   90.00
#
_symmetry.space_group_name_H-M   'P 1'
#
loop_
_entity.id
_entity.type
_entity.pdbx_description
1 polymer ?
#
loop_
_entity_poly.entity_id
_entity_poly.type
_entity_poly.pdbx_seq_one_letter_code
_entity_poly.pdbx_strand_id
1 'polypeptide(L)'
;MSKTEGVRQLVQQVLDCFTSPPDEDLIDNVCMAIEANPQWSAQYHRLTEELGSQATVNSWIGRYVKELSGSKSGRSHPSKSHLTKSYRKLIIPESD
;
A
#
# COMPACT_ATOMS: atom_id res chain seq x y z
N MET A 1 10.38 -16.30 -8.40
CA MET A 1 9.56 -15.07 -8.28
C MET A 1 10.29 -14.10 -7.37
N SER A 2 10.35 -12.81 -7.71
CA SER A 2 10.95 -11.82 -6.80
C SER A 2 10.09 -11.74 -5.53
N LYS A 3 10.69 -11.68 -4.34
CA LYS A 3 9.96 -11.51 -3.06
C LYS A 3 9.07 -10.25 -3.06
N THR A 4 9.45 -9.25 -3.85
CA THR A 4 8.68 -8.01 -4.03
C THR A 4 7.40 -8.22 -4.84
N GLU A 5 7.32 -9.28 -5.66
CA GLU A 5 6.11 -9.62 -6.42
C GLU A 5 4.97 -10.04 -5.49
N GLY A 6 5.27 -10.72 -4.38
CA GLY A 6 4.27 -11.05 -3.36
C GLY A 6 3.64 -9.81 -2.72
N VAL A 7 4.43 -8.74 -2.54
CA VAL A 7 3.92 -7.44 -2.08
C VAL A 7 3.03 -6.81 -3.15
N ARG A 8 3.44 -6.84 -4.42
CA ARG A 8 2.63 -6.33 -5.52
C ARG A 8 1.28 -7.02 -5.62
N GLN A 9 1.26 -8.35 -5.53
CA GLN A 9 0.03 -9.15 -5.55
C GLN A 9 -0.91 -8.80 -4.39
N LEU A 10 -0.36 -8.66 -3.17
CA LEU A 10 -1.14 -8.21 -2.02
C LEU A 10 -1.77 -6.84 -2.27
N VAL A 11 -0.98 -5.87 -2.76
CA VAL A 11 -1.47 -4.53 -3.06
C VAL A 11 -2.55 -4.56 -4.13
N GLN A 12 -2.36 -5.32 -5.21
CA GLN A 12 -3.36 -5.44 -6.28
C GLN A 12 -4.68 -6.00 -5.73
N GLN A 13 -4.63 -7.10 -4.96
CA GLN A 13 -5.83 -7.69 -4.35
C GLN A 13 -6.59 -6.71 -3.48
N VAL A 14 -5.87 -5.90 -2.71
CA VAL A 14 -6.46 -4.88 -1.85
C VAL A 14 -7.05 -3.75 -2.69
N LEU A 15 -6.34 -3.29 -3.73
CA LEU A 15 -6.81 -2.27 -4.67
C LEU A 15 -8.07 -2.69 -5.43
N ASP A 16 -8.16 -3.96 -5.84
CA ASP A 16 -9.33 -4.52 -6.51
C ASP A 16 -10.60 -4.48 -5.64
N CYS A 17 -10.45 -4.35 -4.31
CA CYS A 17 -11.57 -4.19 -3.39
C CYS A 17 -12.06 -2.74 -3.25
N PHE A 18 -11.28 -1.75 -3.71
CA PHE A 18 -11.70 -0.36 -3.69
C PHE A 18 -12.50 -0.04 -4.96
N THR A 19 -13.80 0.24 -4.80
CA THR A 19 -14.69 0.63 -5.92
C THR A 19 -14.68 2.12 -6.23
N SER A 20 -14.02 2.93 -5.39
CA SER A 20 -13.98 4.39 -5.51
C SER A 20 -12.75 4.84 -6.29
N PRO A 21 -12.80 6.00 -6.98
CA PRO A 21 -11.63 6.59 -7.62
C PRO A 21 -10.48 6.76 -6.62
N PRO A 22 -9.22 6.72 -7.10
CA PRO A 22 -8.05 6.82 -6.24
C PRO A 22 -8.09 8.12 -5.43
N ASP A 23 -8.02 7.96 -4.12
CA ASP A 23 -7.94 9.01 -3.10
C ASP A 23 -6.47 9.42 -2.87
N GLU A 24 -6.23 10.66 -2.45
CA GLU A 24 -4.90 11.13 -2.03
C GLU A 24 -4.33 10.30 -0.87
N ASP A 25 -5.19 9.73 -0.03
CA ASP A 25 -4.85 8.89 1.13
C ASP A 25 -4.89 7.38 0.82
N LEU A 26 -4.93 6.99 -0.46
CA LEU A 26 -5.02 5.58 -0.88
C LEU A 26 -3.93 4.68 -0.30
N ILE A 27 -2.70 5.18 -0.08
CA ILE A 27 -1.64 4.38 0.55
C ILE A 27 -2.00 4.03 2.00
N ASP A 28 -2.56 4.98 2.76
CA ASP A 28 -3.00 4.74 4.15
C ASP A 28 -4.21 3.82 4.17
N ASN A 29 -5.16 4.01 3.24
CA ASN A 29 -6.33 3.14 3.12
C ASN A 29 -5.93 1.69 2.82
N VAL A 30 -4.96 1.47 1.94
CA VAL A 30 -4.42 0.13 1.65
C VAL A 30 -3.78 -0.46 2.90
N CYS A 31 -2.97 0.30 3.65
CA CYS A 31 -2.37 -0.17 4.90
C CYS A 31 -3.44 -0.53 5.95
N MET A 32 -4.45 0.32 6.14
CA MET A 32 -5.56 0.07 7.06
C MET A 32 -6.38 -1.16 6.63
N ALA A 33 -6.61 -1.35 5.33
CA ALA A 33 -7.33 -2.51 4.82
C ALA A 33 -6.56 -3.80 5.09
N ILE A 34 -5.24 -3.82 4.84
CA ILE A 34 -4.35 -4.95 5.17
C ILE A 34 -4.43 -5.27 6.66
N GLU A 35 -4.38 -4.25 7.52
CA GLU A 35 -4.43 -4.40 8.97
C GLU A 35 -5.78 -4.95 9.47
N ALA A 36 -6.89 -4.45 8.90
CA ALA A 36 -8.24 -4.84 9.29
C ALA A 36 -8.66 -6.23 8.81
N ASN A 37 -8.02 -6.76 7.76
CA ASN A 37 -8.32 -8.08 7.21
C ASN A 37 -7.32 -9.13 7.71
N PRO A 38 -7.74 -10.13 8.50
CA PRO A 38 -6.84 -11.14 9.07
C PRO A 38 -6.03 -11.92 8.02
N GLN A 39 -6.60 -12.16 6.84
CA GLN A 39 -5.92 -12.88 5.76
C GLN A 39 -4.80 -12.04 5.15
N TRP A 40 -5.07 -10.77 4.86
CA TRP A 40 -4.06 -9.86 4.32
C TRP A 40 -2.99 -9.53 5.34
N SER A 41 -3.36 -9.34 6.60
CA SER A 41 -2.44 -9.16 7.72
C SER A 41 -1.48 -10.36 7.84
N ALA A 42 -2.00 -11.59 7.81
CA ALA A 42 -1.16 -12.79 7.82
C ALA A 42 -0.19 -12.86 6.61
N GLN A 43 -0.65 -12.48 5.41
CA GLN A 43 0.19 -12.41 4.23
C GLN A 43 1.28 -11.33 4.34
N TYR A 44 0.94 -10.15 4.87
CA TYR A 44 1.88 -9.08 5.17
C TYR A 44 2.96 -9.52 6.16
N HIS A 45 2.59 -10.23 7.22
CA HIS A 45 3.54 -10.75 8.20
C HIS A 45 4.51 -11.77 7.58
N ARG A 46 4.02 -12.69 6.73
CA ARG A 46 4.88 -13.62 5.98
C ARG A 46 5.85 -12.89 5.06
N LEU A 47 5.37 -11.89 4.30
CA LEU A 47 6.22 -11.08 3.43
C LEU A 47 7.27 -10.29 4.21
N THR A 48 6.91 -9.84 5.42
CA THR A 48 7.84 -9.17 6.34
C THR A 48 8.97 -10.10 6.77
N GLU A 49 8.66 -11.35 7.12
CA GLU A 49 9.66 -12.37 7.46
C GLU A 49 10.56 -12.69 6.26
N GLU A 50 9.98 -12.84 5.06
CA GLU A 50 10.72 -13.15 3.84
C GLU A 50 11.66 -12.02 3.38
N LEU A 51 11.22 -10.77 3.51
CA LEU A 51 11.97 -9.56 3.13
C LEU A 51 12.84 -9.00 4.26
N GLY A 52 12.70 -9.55 5.47
CA GLY A 52 13.52 -9.24 6.64
C GLY A 52 13.19 -7.93 7.36
N SER A 53 12.20 -7.16 6.91
CA SER A 53 11.80 -5.91 7.57
C SER A 53 10.42 -5.41 7.13
N GLN A 54 9.63 -4.96 8.10
CA GLN A 54 8.36 -4.26 7.86
C GLN A 54 8.57 -3.00 7.04
N ALA A 55 9.67 -2.27 7.29
CA ALA A 55 9.98 -1.04 6.56
C ALA A 55 10.17 -1.29 5.06
N THR A 56 10.78 -2.43 4.70
CA THR A 56 10.93 -2.85 3.31
C THR A 56 9.57 -3.12 2.68
N VAL A 57 8.71 -3.90 3.33
CA VAL A 57 7.36 -4.21 2.84
C VAL A 57 6.53 -2.92 2.66
N ASN A 58 6.54 -2.02 3.65
CA ASN A 58 5.81 -0.76 3.60
C ASN A 58 6.28 0.15 2.45
N SER A 59 7.59 0.20 2.22
CA SER A 59 8.17 0.96 1.10
C SER A 59 7.68 0.41 -0.25
N TRP A 60 7.64 -0.93 -0.39
CA TRP A 60 7.10 -1.59 -1.57
C TRP A 60 5.60 -1.39 -1.72
N ILE A 61 4.81 -1.42 -0.64
CA ILE A 61 3.38 -1.10 -0.67
C ILE A 61 3.18 0.29 -1.27
N GLY A 62 3.83 1.32 -0.70
CA GLY A 62 3.69 2.69 -1.21
C GLY A 62 4.12 2.83 -2.68
N ARG A 63 5.17 2.11 -3.09
CA ARG A 63 5.61 2.07 -4.50
C ARG A 63 4.57 1.44 -5.42
N TYR A 64 4.03 0.28 -5.05
CA TYR A 64 3.09 -0.46 -5.89
C TYR A 64 1.72 0.21 -5.92
N VAL A 65 1.24 0.79 -4.82
CA VAL A 65 0.01 1.59 -4.82
C VAL A 65 0.11 2.74 -5.82
N LYS A 66 1.24 3.44 -5.84
CA LYS A 66 1.51 4.51 -6.81
C LYS A 66 1.52 3.99 -8.24
N GLU A 67 2.26 2.92 -8.49
CA GLU A 67 2.41 2.33 -9.83
C GLU A 67 1.07 1.85 -10.39
N LEU A 68 0.27 1.15 -9.58
CA LEU A 68 -1.00 0.55 -9.99
C LEU A 68 -2.13 1.58 -10.10
N SER A 69 -2.12 2.65 -9.29
CA SER A 69 -3.10 3.74 -9.39
C SER A 69 -2.77 4.78 -10.45
N GLY A 70 -1.58 4.73 -11.08
CA GLY A 70 -1.12 5.74 -12.03
C GLY A 70 -0.86 7.13 -11.42
N SER A 71 -0.89 7.24 -10.08
CA SER A 71 -0.75 8.52 -9.38
C SER A 71 0.71 8.96 -9.21
N LYS A 72 0.94 10.24 -8.89
CA LYS A 72 2.27 10.74 -8.51
C LYS A 72 2.41 10.88 -6.99
N SER A 73 3.64 10.89 -6.50
CA SER A 73 3.90 11.10 -5.06
C SER A 73 3.84 12.58 -4.70
N GLY A 74 2.99 12.91 -3.73
CA GLY A 74 2.84 14.22 -3.12
C GLY A 74 3.61 14.37 -1.81
N ARG A 75 3.02 15.14 -0.88
CA ARG A 75 3.63 15.49 0.42
C ARG A 75 3.55 14.33 1.40
N SER A 76 4.50 14.27 2.33
CA SER A 76 4.48 13.32 3.44
C SER A 76 3.34 13.68 4.40
N HIS A 77 2.64 12.67 4.89
CA HIS A 77 1.53 12.79 5.82
C HIS A 77 1.63 11.70 6.91
N PRO A 78 1.24 11.98 8.17
CA PRO A 78 1.13 10.95 9.19
C PRO A 78 0.12 9.87 8.80
N SER A 79 0.44 8.63 9.13
CA SER A 79 -0.38 7.45 8.87
C SER A 79 -1.40 7.23 9.98
N LYS A 80 -2.59 6.75 9.62
CA LYS A 80 -3.58 6.23 10.58
C LYS A 80 -3.41 4.72 10.81
N SER A 81 -2.86 3.99 9.84
CA SER A 81 -2.50 2.58 10.03
C SER A 81 -1.33 2.42 11.00
N HIS A 82 -1.31 1.33 11.76
CA HIS A 82 -0.17 0.95 12.60
C HIS A 82 0.97 0.28 11.82
N LEU A 83 0.76 -0.04 10.53
CA LEU A 83 1.79 -0.65 9.69
C LEU A 83 2.93 0.32 9.37
N THR A 84 2.64 1.62 9.22
CA THR A 84 3.65 2.66 8.94
C THR A 84 3.41 3.90 9.78
N LYS A 85 4.45 4.70 10.03
CA LYS A 85 4.32 5.98 10.77
C LYS A 85 3.85 7.13 9.87
N SER A 86 4.20 7.06 8.59
CA SER A 86 3.85 8.08 7.60
C SER A 86 3.81 7.47 6.20
N TYR A 87 3.14 8.16 5.29
CA TYR A 87 3.09 7.85 3.86
C TYR A 87 3.18 9.15 3.07
N ARG A 88 3.27 9.06 1.74
CA ARG A 88 3.14 10.23 0.85
C ARG A 88 1.76 10.21 0.22
N LYS A 89 1.01 11.31 0.37
CA LYS A 89 -0.27 11.47 -0.32
C LYS A 89 -0.07 11.30 -1.84
N LEU A 90 -1.05 10.75 -2.52
CA LEU A 90 -1.08 10.67 -3.96
C LEU A 90 -1.56 11.99 -4.55
N ILE A 91 -0.94 12.42 -5.64
CA ILE A 91 -1.46 13.50 -6.49
C ILE A 91 -2.40 12.82 -7.48
N ILE A 92 -3.69 13.02 -7.29
CA ILE A 92 -4.73 12.55 -8.20
C ILE A 92 -4.60 13.39 -9.48
N PRO A 93 -4.31 12.78 -10.65
CA PRO A 93 -4.37 13.53 -11.89
C PRO A 93 -5.81 13.98 -12.13
N GLU A 94 -6.02 15.27 -12.37
CA GLU A 94 -7.31 15.76 -12.87
C GLU A 94 -7.61 14.98 -14.16
N SER A 95 -8.79 14.33 -14.21
CA SER A 95 -9.27 13.72 -15.44
C SER A 95 -9.67 14.86 -16.36
N ASP A 96 -8.83 15.16 -17.35
CA ASP A 96 -9.11 16.10 -18.44
C ASP A 96 -10.30 15.62 -19.30
#